data_AF-A0A450WGG0-F1
#
_entry.id   AF-A0A450WGG0-F1
#
_cell.length_a   1.000
_cell.length_b   1.000
_cell.length_c   1.000
_cell.angle_alpha   90.00
_cell.angle_beta   90.00
_cell.angle_gamma   90.00
#
_symmetry.space_group_name_H-M   'P 1'
#
loop_
_entity.id
_entity.type
_entity.pdbx_description
1 polymer ?
#
loop_
_entity_poly.entity_id
_entity_poly.type
_entity_poly.pdbx_seq_one_letter_code
_entity_poly.pdbx_strand_id
1 'polypeptide(L)'
;MMNRQGYFNFIEEKLSLLATRIEMRGGLNILDQNLHSENFYRDFLNLLFSWKLRNLNAEQRNAPGIDLVDTTNSIIVQVSATATRQKIESALAKVPPKYKNYAFKFVSISKDATDLRKNLRNKKPSNPHGLRFLPDNDIFDIQSLLEVIFGLDIDRLKDIHEFIKKELKNDPDPKKIASNLETIIDTLSKEDWNRSATGFETVPYDIETKISYNQLHEAKSIIDDYKIHYHRIDNIYSEFDKQGVNKSLSVLGRIRRYYVALGTGVSPDQRFLAIIDTVTREIRQSANYTPIPEEELELCVQILVVDAFIRCKIFQNPAGYVDADS
;
A
#
# COMPACT_ATOMS: atom_id res chain seq x y z
N MET A 1 7.30 15.19 -0.34
CA MET A 1 8.41 14.48 -1.00
C MET A 1 8.49 14.95 -2.44
N MET A 2 9.70 15.23 -2.95
CA MET A 2 9.88 15.62 -4.37
C MET A 2 9.76 14.38 -5.27
N ASN A 3 9.02 14.47 -6.37
CA ASN A 3 8.79 13.34 -7.29
C ASN A 3 10.10 12.75 -7.84
N ARG A 4 11.13 13.59 -8.07
CA ARG A 4 12.47 13.16 -8.51
C ARG A 4 13.10 12.13 -7.57
N GLN A 5 13.06 12.41 -6.27
CA GLN A 5 13.64 11.51 -5.26
C GLN A 5 12.88 10.18 -5.20
N GLY A 6 11.55 10.23 -5.33
CA GLY A 6 10.72 9.03 -5.38
C GLY A 6 11.07 8.12 -6.57
N TYR A 7 11.22 8.70 -7.77
CA TYR A 7 11.59 7.92 -8.96
C TYR A 7 13.00 7.34 -8.86
N PHE A 8 13.97 8.15 -8.44
CA PHE A 8 15.35 7.69 -8.30
C PHE A 8 15.48 6.54 -7.29
N ASN A 9 14.91 6.71 -6.09
CA ASN A 9 14.98 5.68 -5.06
C ASN A 9 14.37 4.35 -5.52
N PHE A 10 13.24 4.40 -6.24
CA PHE A 10 12.64 3.18 -6.79
C PHE A 10 13.55 2.50 -7.84
N ILE A 11 14.13 3.29 -8.76
CA ILE A 11 15.04 2.76 -9.78
C ILE A 11 16.28 2.14 -9.13
N GLU A 12 16.88 2.83 -8.16
CA GLU A 12 18.02 2.38 -7.38
C GLU A 12 17.74 1.05 -6.68
N GLU A 13 16.67 0.98 -5.89
CA GLU A 13 16.26 -0.23 -5.18
C GLU A 13 16.10 -1.43 -6.14
N LYS A 14 15.39 -1.23 -7.26
CA LYS A 14 15.07 -2.34 -8.18
C LYS A 14 16.28 -2.81 -8.98
N LEU A 15 17.15 -1.91 -9.44
CA LEU A 15 18.39 -2.31 -10.12
C LEU A 15 19.36 -3.01 -9.18
N SER A 16 19.52 -2.49 -7.95
CA SER A 16 20.34 -3.12 -6.91
C SER A 16 19.84 -4.53 -6.57
N LEU A 17 18.53 -4.69 -6.34
CA LEU A 17 17.93 -5.99 -6.05
C LEU A 17 18.11 -6.99 -7.21
N LEU A 18 17.95 -6.53 -8.46
CA LEU A 18 18.17 -7.36 -9.64
C LEU A 18 19.62 -7.85 -9.71
N ALA A 19 20.58 -6.95 -9.50
CA ALA A 19 22.01 -7.27 -9.52
C ALA A 19 22.40 -8.29 -8.44
N THR A 20 21.94 -8.09 -7.19
CA THR A 20 22.15 -9.06 -6.10
C THR A 20 21.52 -10.41 -6.41
N ARG A 21 20.32 -10.44 -7.00
CA ARG A 21 19.65 -11.69 -7.37
C ARG A 21 20.41 -12.45 -8.45
N ILE A 22 20.93 -11.75 -9.46
CA ILE A 22 21.77 -12.34 -10.51
C ILE A 22 23.05 -12.92 -9.89
N GLU A 23 23.68 -12.19 -8.97
CA GLU A 23 24.89 -12.66 -8.28
C GLU A 23 24.66 -13.97 -7.52
N MET A 24 23.63 -14.00 -6.67
CA MET A 24 23.30 -15.16 -5.84
C MET A 24 22.94 -16.38 -6.71
N ARG A 25 22.16 -16.18 -7.77
CA ARG A 25 21.77 -17.27 -8.69
C ARG A 25 22.93 -17.78 -9.53
N GLY A 26 23.85 -16.90 -9.92
CA GLY A 26 25.09 -17.28 -10.58
C GLY A 26 25.94 -18.19 -9.70
N GLY A 27 26.03 -17.91 -8.39
CA GLY A 27 26.69 -18.79 -7.41
C GLY A 27 26.02 -20.16 -7.24
N LEU A 28 24.71 -20.25 -7.51
CA LEU A 28 23.92 -21.49 -7.46
C LEU A 28 23.85 -22.24 -8.81
N ASN A 29 24.60 -21.81 -9.84
CA ASN A 29 24.55 -22.34 -11.21
C ASN A 29 23.16 -22.28 -11.88
N ILE A 30 22.28 -21.37 -11.46
CA ILE A 30 20.95 -21.17 -12.06
C ILE A 30 21.07 -20.11 -13.18
N LEU A 31 21.22 -20.56 -14.43
CA LEU A 31 21.58 -19.71 -15.58
C LEU A 31 20.40 -19.21 -16.43
N ASP A 32 19.16 -19.68 -16.16
CA ASP A 32 17.97 -19.38 -16.98
C ASP A 32 17.61 -17.88 -17.05
N GLN A 33 18.17 -17.03 -16.18
CA GLN A 33 17.93 -15.58 -16.20
C GLN A 33 18.82 -14.77 -17.14
N ASN A 34 19.89 -15.36 -17.70
CA ASN A 34 20.83 -14.59 -18.53
C ASN A 34 20.19 -14.11 -19.84
N LEU A 35 19.36 -14.94 -20.49
CA LEU A 35 18.68 -14.57 -21.75
C LEU A 35 17.61 -13.48 -21.55
N HIS A 36 16.89 -13.53 -20.42
CA HIS A 36 15.91 -12.50 -20.07
C HIS A 36 16.58 -11.17 -19.71
N SER A 37 17.79 -11.21 -19.18
CA SER A 37 18.56 -10.02 -18.82
C SER A 37 18.99 -9.22 -20.06
N GLU A 38 19.38 -9.88 -21.15
CA GLU A 38 19.80 -9.19 -22.39
C GLU A 38 18.69 -8.30 -22.97
N ASN A 39 17.45 -8.78 -23.05
CA ASN A 39 16.33 -7.99 -23.57
C ASN A 39 15.98 -6.82 -22.63
N PHE A 40 16.00 -7.04 -21.33
CA PHE A 40 15.84 -5.97 -20.35
C PHE A 40 16.91 -4.89 -20.53
N TYR A 41 18.20 -5.27 -20.56
CA TYR A 41 19.29 -4.31 -20.71
C TYR A 41 19.31 -3.66 -22.09
N ARG A 42 18.86 -4.33 -23.15
CA ARG A 42 18.64 -3.70 -24.48
C ARG A 42 17.69 -2.53 -24.38
N ASP A 43 16.48 -2.77 -23.87
CA ASP A 43 15.44 -1.74 -23.83
C ASP A 43 15.80 -0.64 -22.83
N PHE A 44 16.39 -1.01 -21.69
CA PHE A 44 16.88 -0.09 -20.67
C PHE A 44 17.98 0.85 -21.21
N LEU A 45 19.00 0.32 -21.88
CA LEU A 45 20.11 1.12 -22.41
C LEU A 45 19.67 2.00 -23.59
N ASN A 46 18.74 1.51 -24.41
CA ASN A 46 18.11 2.33 -25.46
C ASN A 46 17.39 3.53 -24.85
N LEU A 47 16.67 3.34 -23.75
CA LEU A 47 15.99 4.42 -23.04
C LEU A 47 16.98 5.40 -22.36
N LEU A 48 18.03 4.87 -21.75
CA LEU A 48 19.01 5.63 -20.99
C LEU A 48 19.94 6.48 -21.87
N PHE A 49 20.38 5.94 -23.01
CA PHE A 49 21.37 6.60 -23.88
C PHE A 49 20.82 6.99 -25.25
N SER A 50 19.53 6.75 -25.51
CA SER A 50 18.90 6.98 -26.83
C SER A 50 19.57 6.18 -27.94
N TRP A 51 20.09 4.99 -27.61
CA TRP A 51 20.65 4.04 -28.57
C TRP A 51 19.55 3.24 -29.29
N LYS A 52 19.96 2.50 -30.32
CA LYS A 52 19.11 1.59 -31.12
C LYS A 52 19.69 0.17 -31.10
N LEU A 53 19.97 -0.32 -29.89
CA LEU A 53 20.45 -1.66 -29.65
C LEU A 53 19.39 -2.69 -30.03
N ARG A 54 19.83 -3.73 -30.74
CA ARG A 54 19.10 -4.96 -31.02
C ARG A 54 19.87 -6.16 -30.48
N ASN A 55 19.14 -7.18 -30.03
CA ASN A 55 19.75 -8.40 -29.53
C ASN A 55 20.29 -9.23 -30.70
N LEU A 56 21.60 -9.52 -30.68
CA LEU A 56 22.27 -10.25 -31.75
C LEU A 56 21.95 -11.75 -31.70
N ASN A 57 21.72 -12.31 -30.51
CA ASN A 57 21.33 -13.71 -30.30
C ASN A 57 19.94 -14.03 -30.89
N ALA A 58 19.08 -13.01 -31.05
CA ALA A 58 17.77 -13.14 -31.70
C ALA A 58 17.86 -13.27 -33.24
N GLU A 59 18.93 -12.77 -33.86
CA GLU A 59 19.12 -12.78 -35.32
C GLU A 59 20.16 -13.81 -35.79
N GLN A 60 21.18 -14.08 -34.97
CA GLN A 60 22.23 -15.08 -35.23
C GLN A 60 22.48 -15.86 -33.94
N ARG A 61 22.11 -17.14 -33.92
CA ARG A 61 22.42 -18.02 -32.77
C ARG A 61 23.93 -18.05 -32.54
N ASN A 62 24.35 -17.80 -31.30
CA ASN A 62 25.71 -17.93 -30.79
C ASN A 62 26.76 -16.96 -31.39
N ALA A 63 26.44 -15.67 -31.50
CA ALA A 63 27.46 -14.67 -31.85
C ALA A 63 28.49 -14.55 -30.70
N PRO A 64 29.78 -14.90 -30.92
CA PRO A 64 30.73 -14.95 -29.84
C PRO A 64 31.17 -13.54 -29.43
N GLY A 65 30.95 -13.17 -28.17
CA GLY A 65 31.54 -11.97 -27.54
C GLY A 65 30.77 -10.66 -27.69
N ILE A 66 29.56 -10.69 -28.28
CA ILE A 66 28.68 -9.52 -28.43
C ILE A 66 27.24 -9.97 -28.19
N ASP A 67 26.52 -9.28 -27.31
CA ASP A 67 25.12 -9.59 -27.01
C ASP A 67 24.18 -8.62 -27.72
N LEU A 68 24.52 -7.32 -27.74
CA LEU A 68 23.69 -6.28 -28.35
C LEU A 68 24.49 -5.45 -29.38
N VAL A 69 23.83 -5.01 -30.44
CA VAL A 69 24.43 -4.19 -31.50
C VAL A 69 23.54 -3.03 -31.89
N ASP A 70 24.12 -1.86 -32.13
CA ASP A 70 23.49 -0.71 -32.77
C ASP A 70 24.31 -0.36 -34.01
N THR A 71 23.76 -0.69 -35.18
CA THR A 71 24.41 -0.40 -36.48
C THR A 71 24.29 1.07 -36.88
N THR A 72 23.34 1.82 -36.31
CA THR A 72 23.15 3.25 -36.60
C THR A 72 24.26 4.07 -35.96
N ASN A 73 24.52 3.82 -34.67
CA ASN A 73 25.54 4.54 -33.90
C ASN A 73 26.91 3.84 -33.91
N SER A 74 27.01 2.67 -34.55
CA SER A 74 28.20 1.83 -34.58
C SER A 74 28.69 1.46 -33.17
N ILE A 75 27.77 0.93 -32.35
CA ILE A 75 28.00 0.51 -30.96
C ILE A 75 27.78 -0.99 -30.86
N ILE A 76 28.64 -1.68 -30.11
CA ILE A 76 28.46 -3.07 -29.70
C ILE A 76 28.54 -3.13 -28.17
N VAL A 77 27.67 -3.92 -27.58
CA VAL A 77 27.56 -4.05 -26.12
C VAL A 77 27.65 -5.52 -25.75
N GLN A 78 28.48 -5.78 -24.74
CA GLN A 78 28.50 -7.06 -24.04
C GLN A 78 27.87 -6.89 -22.66
N VAL A 79 26.92 -7.75 -22.33
CA VAL A 79 26.21 -7.79 -21.06
C VAL A 79 26.70 -9.02 -20.30
N SER A 80 27.22 -8.83 -19.08
CA SER A 80 27.77 -9.95 -18.31
C SER A 80 27.51 -9.84 -16.82
N ALA A 81 27.15 -10.97 -16.19
CA ALA A 81 27.11 -11.11 -14.73
C ALA A 81 28.50 -11.16 -14.09
N THR A 82 29.55 -11.38 -14.88
CA THR A 82 30.95 -11.44 -14.40
C THR A 82 31.78 -10.34 -15.03
N ALA A 83 32.53 -9.60 -14.21
CA ALA A 83 33.37 -8.50 -14.66
C ALA A 83 34.85 -8.81 -14.42
N THR A 84 35.50 -9.49 -15.37
CA THR A 84 36.94 -9.78 -15.29
C THR A 84 37.67 -9.30 -16.54
N ARG A 85 38.98 -9.03 -16.39
CA ARG A 85 39.84 -8.66 -17.52
C ARG A 85 39.78 -9.70 -18.64
N GLN A 86 39.85 -10.98 -18.28
CA GLN A 86 39.82 -12.08 -19.23
C GLN A 86 38.51 -12.10 -20.02
N LYS A 87 37.37 -11.71 -19.42
CA LYS A 87 36.10 -11.59 -20.15
C LYS A 87 36.12 -10.46 -21.17
N ILE A 88 36.63 -9.29 -20.79
CA ILE A 88 36.75 -8.17 -21.73
C ILE A 88 37.71 -8.51 -22.87
N GLU A 89 38.90 -9.05 -22.58
CA GLU A 89 39.85 -9.46 -23.62
C GLU A 89 39.28 -10.56 -24.52
N SER A 90 38.58 -11.54 -23.94
CA SER A 90 37.93 -12.59 -24.72
C SER A 90 36.85 -12.03 -25.64
N ALA A 91 36.07 -11.06 -25.17
CA ALA A 91 35.04 -10.43 -25.98
C ALA A 91 35.62 -9.58 -27.11
N LEU A 92 36.59 -8.72 -26.80
CA LEU A 92 37.31 -7.91 -27.78
C LEU A 92 37.95 -8.79 -28.88
N ALA A 93 38.51 -9.95 -28.51
CA ALA A 93 39.10 -10.88 -29.48
C ALA A 93 38.07 -11.60 -30.35
N LYS A 94 36.90 -11.94 -29.78
CA LYS A 94 35.83 -12.70 -30.44
C LYS A 94 34.93 -11.84 -31.32
N VAL A 95 35.00 -10.52 -31.20
CA VAL A 95 34.23 -9.59 -32.04
C VAL A 95 34.47 -9.88 -33.53
N PRO A 96 33.41 -10.12 -34.32
CA PRO A 96 33.53 -10.33 -35.74
C PRO A 96 34.18 -9.14 -36.48
N PRO A 97 35.04 -9.37 -37.49
CA PRO A 97 35.70 -8.31 -38.25
C PRO A 97 34.75 -7.29 -38.91
N LYS A 98 33.48 -7.66 -39.15
CA LYS A 98 32.45 -6.75 -39.68
C LYS A 98 32.16 -5.55 -38.77
N TYR A 99 32.48 -5.64 -37.48
CA TYR A 99 32.30 -4.56 -36.50
C TYR A 99 33.60 -3.81 -36.19
N LYS A 100 34.59 -3.90 -37.09
CA LYS A 100 35.85 -3.15 -36.95
C LYS A 100 35.56 -1.65 -36.71
N ASN A 101 36.32 -1.04 -35.79
CA ASN A 101 36.18 0.37 -35.39
C ASN A 101 34.87 0.76 -34.69
N TYR A 102 33.97 -0.19 -34.37
CA TYR A 102 32.78 0.11 -33.56
C TYR A 102 33.19 0.50 -32.13
N ALA A 103 32.32 1.26 -31.45
CA ALA A 103 32.47 1.54 -30.03
C ALA A 103 32.07 0.30 -29.23
N PHE A 104 33.00 -0.25 -28.46
CA PHE A 104 32.73 -1.40 -27.60
C PHE A 104 32.35 -0.92 -26.20
N LYS A 105 31.22 -1.40 -25.68
CA LYS A 105 30.75 -1.11 -24.33
C LYS A 105 30.61 -2.43 -23.56
N PHE A 106 30.97 -2.42 -22.30
CA PHE A 106 30.83 -3.55 -21.39
C PHE A 106 29.87 -3.20 -20.26
N VAL A 107 28.86 -4.02 -20.02
CA VAL A 107 27.84 -3.82 -18.99
C VAL A 107 27.92 -4.96 -17.98
N SER A 108 28.40 -4.65 -16.79
CA SER A 108 28.39 -5.51 -15.62
C SER A 108 27.04 -5.41 -14.91
N ILE A 109 26.28 -6.50 -14.92
CA ILE A 109 24.90 -6.52 -14.39
C ILE A 109 24.82 -6.99 -12.94
N SER A 110 25.96 -7.31 -12.32
CA SER A 110 26.02 -7.89 -10.98
C SER A 110 27.23 -7.42 -10.18
N LYS A 111 28.40 -7.25 -10.80
CA LYS A 111 29.64 -6.89 -10.09
C LYS A 111 29.95 -5.40 -10.24
N ASP A 112 30.50 -4.80 -9.20
CA ASP A 112 31.19 -3.51 -9.31
C ASP A 112 32.37 -3.63 -10.29
N ALA A 113 32.59 -2.58 -11.09
CA ALA A 113 33.65 -2.55 -12.09
C ALA A 113 34.77 -1.58 -11.75
N THR A 114 34.80 -1.00 -10.54
CA THR A 114 35.78 0.02 -10.13
C THR A 114 37.21 -0.51 -10.24
N ASP A 115 37.50 -1.69 -9.69
CA ASP A 115 38.83 -2.28 -9.78
C ASP A 115 39.17 -2.77 -11.17
N LEU A 116 38.18 -3.22 -11.94
CA LEU A 116 38.36 -3.63 -13.33
C LEU A 116 38.80 -2.45 -14.22
N ARG A 117 38.16 -1.29 -14.06
CA ARG A 117 38.53 -0.04 -14.75
C ARG A 117 39.97 0.34 -14.43
N LYS A 118 40.34 0.39 -13.13
CA LYS A 118 41.72 0.68 -12.67
C LYS A 118 42.76 -0.27 -13.28
N ASN A 119 42.48 -1.57 -13.28
CA ASN A 119 43.38 -2.59 -13.82
C ASN A 119 43.58 -2.47 -15.34
N LEU A 120 42.52 -2.18 -16.09
CA LEU A 120 42.57 -2.01 -17.55
C LEU A 120 43.25 -0.71 -17.97
N ARG A 121 43.17 0.35 -17.15
CA ARG A 121 43.92 1.59 -17.35
C ARG A 121 45.43 1.35 -17.28
N ASN A 122 45.88 0.60 -16.29
CA ASN A 122 47.31 0.32 -16.06
C ASN A 122 47.91 -0.62 -17.12
N LYS A 123 47.10 -1.55 -17.65
CA LYS A 123 47.53 -2.49 -18.69
C LYS A 123 46.47 -2.56 -19.78
N LYS A 124 46.71 -1.97 -20.94
CA LYS A 124 45.74 -1.98 -22.04
C LYS A 124 45.38 -3.42 -22.46
N PRO A 125 44.10 -3.75 -22.68
CA PRO A 125 43.69 -5.07 -23.14
C PRO A 125 44.06 -5.28 -24.61
N SER A 126 44.23 -6.54 -25.01
CA SER A 126 44.42 -6.90 -26.42
C SER A 126 43.15 -6.55 -27.22
N ASN A 127 43.29 -5.71 -28.24
CA ASN A 127 42.20 -5.24 -29.10
C ASN A 127 42.57 -5.46 -30.57
N PRO A 128 42.50 -6.71 -31.05
CA PRO A 128 42.98 -7.09 -32.38
C PRO A 128 42.20 -6.42 -33.52
N HIS A 129 40.95 -6.01 -33.27
CA HIS A 129 40.05 -5.42 -34.27
C HIS A 129 39.96 -3.90 -34.20
N GLY A 130 40.80 -3.24 -33.40
CA GLY A 130 40.86 -1.77 -33.33
C GLY A 130 39.55 -1.11 -32.87
N LEU A 131 38.78 -1.77 -32.01
CA LEU A 131 37.53 -1.24 -31.48
C LEU A 131 37.79 0.03 -30.66
N ARG A 132 36.85 0.99 -30.68
CA ARG A 132 36.93 2.16 -29.81
C ARG A 132 36.50 1.73 -28.41
N PHE A 133 37.47 1.61 -27.51
CA PHE A 133 37.25 1.20 -26.12
C PHE A 133 38.14 1.99 -25.15
N LEU A 134 37.51 2.75 -24.27
CA LEU A 134 38.09 3.51 -23.18
C LEU A 134 37.53 2.97 -21.86
N PRO A 135 38.32 2.17 -21.10
CA PRO A 135 37.83 1.50 -19.89
C PRO A 135 37.11 2.41 -18.89
N ASP A 136 37.55 3.67 -18.76
CA ASP A 136 36.98 4.62 -17.81
C ASP A 136 35.53 5.00 -18.15
N ASN A 137 35.15 5.04 -19.43
CA ASN A 137 33.85 5.53 -19.90
C ASN A 137 32.99 4.45 -20.59
N ASP A 138 33.59 3.31 -20.92
CA ASP A 138 32.94 2.26 -21.72
C ASP A 138 32.64 1.00 -20.90
N ILE A 139 32.87 1.04 -19.59
CA ILE A 139 32.50 -0.02 -18.64
C ILE A 139 31.41 0.51 -17.71
N PHE A 140 30.21 -0.01 -17.88
CA PHE A 140 29.04 0.30 -17.06
C PHE A 140 28.83 -0.80 -16.03
N ASP A 141 28.65 -0.40 -14.78
CA ASP A 141 28.13 -1.20 -13.67
C ASP A 141 26.88 -0.51 -13.12
N ILE A 142 26.21 -1.13 -12.15
CA ILE A 142 24.99 -0.55 -11.57
C ILE A 142 25.25 0.84 -11.01
N GLN A 143 26.38 1.06 -10.33
CA GLN A 143 26.72 2.37 -9.78
C GLN A 143 26.84 3.44 -10.87
N SER A 144 27.65 3.22 -11.91
CA SER A 144 27.80 4.18 -13.01
C SER A 144 26.51 4.42 -13.79
N LEU A 145 25.65 3.40 -13.94
CA LEU A 145 24.32 3.57 -14.52
C LEU A 145 23.44 4.47 -13.65
N LEU A 146 23.47 4.27 -12.32
CA LEU A 146 22.74 5.12 -11.38
C LEU A 146 23.27 6.56 -11.36
N GLU A 147 24.58 6.77 -11.50
CA GLU A 147 25.18 8.10 -11.64
C GLU A 147 24.67 8.83 -12.89
N VAL A 148 24.55 8.13 -14.02
CA VAL A 148 23.93 8.69 -15.24
C VAL A 148 22.46 9.05 -14.97
N ILE A 149 21.70 8.16 -14.32
CA ILE A 149 20.28 8.36 -14.03
C ILE A 149 20.05 9.55 -13.09
N PHE A 150 20.92 9.74 -12.09
CA PHE A 150 20.85 10.84 -11.15
C PHE A 150 20.95 12.21 -11.84
N GLY A 151 21.71 12.29 -12.93
CA GLY A 151 21.90 13.49 -13.74
C GLY A 151 20.77 13.80 -14.73
N LEU A 152 19.76 12.93 -14.89
CA LEU A 152 18.69 13.13 -15.87
C LEU A 152 17.69 14.21 -15.46
N ASP A 153 16.96 14.75 -16.44
CA ASP A 153 15.77 15.54 -16.23
C ASP A 153 14.60 14.69 -15.70
N ILE A 154 13.55 15.34 -15.20
CA ILE A 154 12.44 14.66 -14.52
C ILE A 154 11.61 13.78 -15.46
N ASP A 155 11.47 14.15 -16.73
CA ASP A 155 10.64 13.44 -17.68
C ASP A 155 11.33 12.13 -18.09
N ARG A 156 12.63 12.20 -18.39
CA ARG A 156 13.43 11.00 -18.66
C ARG A 156 13.51 10.07 -17.45
N LEU A 157 13.60 10.62 -16.25
CA LEU A 157 13.61 9.82 -15.01
C LEU A 157 12.28 9.09 -14.81
N LYS A 158 11.15 9.75 -15.12
CA LYS A 158 9.81 9.15 -15.06
C LYS A 158 9.66 8.03 -16.08
N ASP A 159 10.16 8.22 -17.30
CA ASP A 159 10.10 7.18 -18.34
C ASP A 159 10.87 5.92 -17.93
N ILE A 160 12.07 6.10 -17.37
CA ILE A 160 12.88 4.98 -16.85
C ILE A 160 12.17 4.29 -15.69
N HIS A 161 11.61 5.07 -14.75
CA HIS A 161 10.83 4.52 -13.64
C HIS A 161 9.66 3.67 -14.13
N GLU A 162 8.87 4.16 -15.09
CA GLU A 162 7.72 3.41 -15.62
C GLU A 162 8.16 2.16 -16.41
N PHE A 163 9.28 2.22 -17.12
CA PHE A 163 9.86 1.03 -17.77
C PHE A 163 10.25 -0.03 -16.73
N ILE A 164 11.04 0.34 -15.72
CA ILE A 164 11.49 -0.58 -14.66
C ILE A 164 10.30 -1.18 -13.92
N LYS A 165 9.27 -0.37 -13.64
CA LYS A 165 8.04 -0.81 -12.99
C LYS A 165 7.23 -1.82 -13.81
N LYS A 166 7.29 -1.76 -15.14
CA LYS A 166 6.62 -2.73 -16.05
C LYS A 166 7.39 -4.04 -16.13
N GLU A 167 8.71 -3.97 -16.21
CA GLU A 167 9.59 -5.14 -16.37
C GLU A 167 9.82 -5.90 -15.06
N LEU A 168 9.95 -5.20 -13.93
CA LEU A 168 10.27 -5.79 -12.63
C LEU A 168 9.02 -5.77 -11.74
N LYS A 169 8.55 -6.96 -11.34
CA LYS A 169 7.36 -7.13 -10.47
C LYS A 169 7.50 -6.29 -9.19
N ASN A 170 6.46 -5.52 -8.87
CA ASN A 170 6.31 -4.87 -7.57
C ASN A 170 5.87 -5.87 -6.52
N ASP A 171 6.49 -5.83 -5.35
CA ASP A 171 5.86 -6.36 -4.14
C ASP A 171 4.55 -5.60 -3.88
N PRO A 172 3.53 -6.23 -3.30
CA PRO A 172 2.26 -5.57 -3.01
C PRO A 172 2.51 -4.32 -2.14
N ASP A 173 2.18 -3.16 -2.71
CA ASP A 173 2.29 -1.86 -2.05
C ASP A 173 1.42 -1.86 -0.78
N PRO A 174 1.96 -1.59 0.42
CA PRO A 174 1.17 -1.43 1.64
C PRO A 174 0.00 -0.45 1.48
N LYS A 175 0.13 0.57 0.61
CA LYS A 175 -0.96 1.50 0.29
C LYS A 175 -2.13 0.86 -0.45
N LYS A 176 -1.89 -0.19 -1.26
CA LYS A 176 -2.97 -0.96 -1.90
C LYS A 176 -3.76 -1.78 -0.89
N ILE A 177 -3.13 -2.28 0.17
CA ILE A 177 -3.82 -2.98 1.25
C ILE A 177 -4.73 -2.00 2.01
N ALA A 178 -4.24 -0.78 2.28
CA ALA A 178 -5.08 0.29 2.85
C ALA A 178 -6.29 0.62 1.94
N SER A 179 -6.09 0.71 0.62
CA SER A 179 -7.18 0.94 -0.34
C SER A 179 -8.23 -0.18 -0.37
N ASN A 180 -7.84 -1.45 -0.19
CA ASN A 180 -8.79 -2.55 -0.09
C ASN A 180 -9.63 -2.46 1.19
N LEU A 181 -9.01 -2.11 2.32
CA LEU A 181 -9.75 -1.86 3.57
C LEU A 181 -10.72 -0.68 3.42
N GLU A 182 -10.29 0.41 2.78
CA GLU A 182 -11.16 1.54 2.45
C GLU A 182 -12.34 1.11 1.57
N THR A 183 -12.09 0.29 0.56
CA THR A 183 -13.13 -0.23 -0.34
C THR A 183 -14.12 -1.12 0.41
N ILE A 184 -13.63 -1.99 1.30
CA ILE A 184 -14.48 -2.83 2.14
C ILE A 184 -15.32 -1.95 3.09
N ILE A 185 -14.72 -0.97 3.76
CA ILE A 185 -15.43 -0.06 4.68
C ILE A 185 -16.49 0.75 3.93
N ASP A 186 -16.18 1.29 2.76
CA ASP A 186 -17.15 2.01 1.92
C ASP A 186 -18.33 1.12 1.52
N THR A 187 -18.05 -0.13 1.14
CA THR A 187 -19.09 -1.11 0.80
C THR A 187 -19.97 -1.42 2.02
N LEU A 188 -19.35 -1.74 3.16
CA LEU A 188 -20.05 -2.02 4.41
C LEU A 188 -20.89 -0.85 4.90
N SER A 189 -20.45 0.39 4.67
CA SER A 189 -21.15 1.61 5.12
C SER A 189 -22.48 1.84 4.38
N LYS A 190 -22.61 1.29 3.16
CA LYS A 190 -23.77 1.46 2.27
C LYS A 190 -24.81 0.34 2.40
N GLU A 191 -24.46 -0.80 2.99
CA GLU A 191 -25.40 -1.88 3.26
C GLU A 191 -26.34 -1.54 4.40
N ASP A 192 -27.59 -2.01 4.33
CA ASP A 192 -28.59 -1.83 5.39
C ASP A 192 -28.52 -2.98 6.39
N TRP A 193 -27.84 -2.73 7.52
CA TRP A 193 -27.70 -3.71 8.59
C TRP A 193 -28.92 -3.77 9.52
N ASN A 194 -29.97 -2.96 9.29
CA ASN A 194 -31.19 -2.98 10.08
C ASN A 194 -32.25 -3.97 9.52
N ARG A 195 -32.09 -4.48 8.29
CA ARG A 195 -33.10 -5.33 7.61
C ARG A 195 -33.44 -6.66 8.26
N SER A 196 -32.57 -7.22 9.09
CA SER A 196 -32.81 -8.49 9.80
C SER A 196 -33.47 -8.32 11.17
N ALA A 197 -33.56 -7.09 11.69
CA ALA A 197 -34.41 -6.81 12.83
C ALA A 197 -35.81 -6.51 12.30
N THR A 198 -36.70 -7.51 12.35
CA THR A 198 -38.14 -7.24 12.42
C THR A 198 -38.34 -6.02 13.34
N GLY A 199 -38.90 -4.96 12.75
CA GLY A 199 -38.77 -3.60 13.27
C GLY A 199 -38.94 -3.57 14.78
N PHE A 200 -37.96 -3.00 15.49
CA PHE A 200 -37.83 -2.97 16.96
C PHE A 200 -39.12 -3.46 17.61
N GLU A 201 -39.21 -4.75 17.93
CA GLU A 201 -40.38 -5.33 18.61
C GLU A 201 -40.48 -4.68 20.00
N THR A 202 -40.98 -3.46 20.04
CA THR A 202 -41.48 -2.82 21.23
C THR A 202 -42.91 -3.29 21.36
N VAL A 203 -43.06 -4.53 21.79
CA VAL A 203 -44.22 -4.81 22.64
C VAL A 203 -43.95 -3.98 23.91
N PRO A 204 -44.76 -2.96 24.24
CA PRO A 204 -44.46 -1.96 25.28
C PRO A 204 -44.40 -2.50 26.71
N TYR A 205 -44.35 -3.82 26.90
CA TYR A 205 -44.94 -4.43 28.08
C TYR A 205 -44.00 -4.70 29.24
N ASP A 206 -42.71 -4.30 29.18
CA ASP A 206 -41.89 -4.54 30.38
C ASP A 206 -40.67 -3.66 30.65
N ILE A 207 -40.80 -2.35 30.42
CA ILE A 207 -39.81 -1.39 30.91
C ILE A 207 -39.65 -1.54 32.44
N GLU A 208 -40.75 -1.75 33.16
CA GLU A 208 -40.76 -1.90 34.63
C GLU A 208 -40.08 -3.19 35.11
N THR A 209 -40.33 -4.36 34.50
CA THR A 209 -39.55 -5.55 34.87
C THR A 209 -38.13 -5.44 34.40
N LYS A 210 -37.83 -4.75 33.29
CA LYS A 210 -36.44 -4.51 32.90
C LYS A 210 -35.70 -3.66 33.93
N ILE A 211 -36.31 -2.59 34.43
CA ILE A 211 -35.79 -1.75 35.51
C ILE A 211 -35.55 -2.61 36.76
N SER A 212 -36.55 -3.41 37.14
CA SER A 212 -36.49 -4.28 38.32
C SER A 212 -35.43 -5.37 38.20
N TYR A 213 -35.34 -6.03 37.04
CA TYR A 213 -34.37 -7.08 36.72
C TYR A 213 -32.93 -6.56 36.75
N ASN A 214 -32.71 -5.36 36.23
CA ASN A 214 -31.39 -4.73 36.22
C ASN A 214 -31.10 -3.92 37.50
N GLN A 215 -32.00 -3.90 38.49
CA GLN A 215 -31.83 -3.18 39.76
C GLN A 215 -31.55 -1.68 39.58
N LEU A 216 -32.28 -1.03 38.68
CA LEU A 216 -32.13 0.40 38.36
C LEU A 216 -33.06 1.26 39.23
N HIS A 217 -32.72 1.42 40.51
CA HIS A 217 -33.61 2.09 41.47
C HIS A 217 -33.58 3.61 41.34
N GLU A 218 -32.38 4.18 41.18
CA GLU A 218 -32.17 5.64 41.08
C GLU A 218 -32.44 6.14 39.66
N ALA A 219 -32.03 5.37 38.65
CA ALA A 219 -32.25 5.70 37.24
C ALA A 219 -33.72 5.56 36.82
N LYS A 220 -34.56 4.92 37.63
CA LYS A 220 -35.99 4.71 37.35
C LYS A 220 -36.71 6.03 37.02
N SER A 221 -36.51 7.07 37.83
CA SER A 221 -37.18 8.37 37.61
C SER A 221 -36.86 8.94 36.24
N ILE A 222 -35.57 8.95 35.87
CA ILE A 222 -35.09 9.43 34.57
C ILE A 222 -35.69 8.60 33.42
N ILE A 223 -35.73 7.28 33.57
CA ILE A 223 -36.30 6.39 32.55
C ILE A 223 -37.81 6.65 32.38
N ASP A 224 -38.55 6.79 33.48
CA ASP A 224 -39.98 7.03 33.46
C ASP A 224 -40.36 8.39 32.86
N ASP A 225 -39.55 9.42 33.13
CA ASP A 225 -39.77 10.77 32.62
C ASP A 225 -39.61 10.83 31.08
N TYR A 226 -38.62 10.11 30.53
CA TYR A 226 -38.26 10.26 29.12
C TYR A 226 -38.71 9.11 28.21
N LYS A 227 -39.20 7.98 28.75
CA LYS A 227 -39.69 6.86 27.91
C LYS A 227 -40.80 7.25 26.94
N ILE A 228 -41.56 8.30 27.27
CA ILE A 228 -42.63 8.84 26.42
C ILE A 228 -42.13 9.37 25.06
N HIS A 229 -40.84 9.69 24.95
CA HIS A 229 -40.26 10.27 23.74
C HIS A 229 -39.84 9.23 22.69
N TYR A 230 -40.01 7.94 22.96
CA TYR A 230 -39.61 6.84 22.08
C TYR A 230 -40.04 7.04 20.61
N HIS A 231 -41.34 7.27 20.35
CA HIS A 231 -41.84 7.47 18.98
C HIS A 231 -41.25 8.70 18.30
N ARG A 232 -40.93 9.75 19.05
CA ARG A 232 -40.29 10.96 18.49
C ARG A 232 -38.86 10.66 18.06
N ILE A 233 -38.11 9.91 18.86
CA ILE A 233 -36.75 9.49 18.52
C ILE A 233 -36.74 8.52 17.35
N ASP A 234 -37.71 7.61 17.26
CA ASP A 234 -37.83 6.68 16.13
C ASP A 234 -37.99 7.41 14.78
N ASN A 235 -38.81 8.46 14.76
CA ASN A 235 -38.95 9.34 13.60
C ASN A 235 -37.64 10.08 13.28
N ILE A 236 -36.93 10.57 14.31
CA ILE A 236 -35.63 11.26 14.12
C ILE A 236 -34.61 10.29 13.50
N TYR A 237 -34.50 9.05 14.00
CA TYR A 237 -33.61 8.05 13.42
C TYR A 237 -33.98 7.70 11.98
N SER A 238 -35.28 7.56 11.69
CA SER A 238 -35.76 7.28 10.34
C SER A 238 -35.35 8.38 9.34
N GLU A 239 -35.46 9.66 9.73
CA GLU A 239 -34.97 10.77 8.89
C GLU A 239 -33.45 10.81 8.81
N PHE A 240 -32.75 10.43 9.88
CA PHE A 240 -31.30 10.43 9.91
C PHE A 240 -30.71 9.32 9.02
N ASP A 241 -31.33 8.15 8.99
CA ASP A 241 -30.91 7.01 8.17
C ASP A 241 -31.11 7.24 6.67
N LYS A 242 -32.08 8.10 6.27
CA LYS A 242 -32.19 8.57 4.87
C LYS A 242 -30.93 9.29 4.39
N GLN A 243 -30.15 9.88 5.30
CA GLN A 243 -28.90 10.57 4.99
C GLN A 243 -27.66 9.66 5.13
N GLY A 244 -27.84 8.40 5.50
CA GLY A 244 -26.79 7.40 5.64
C GLY A 244 -27.33 6.17 6.35
N VAL A 245 -27.31 5.03 5.66
CA VAL A 245 -28.12 3.82 5.95
C VAL A 245 -27.96 3.29 7.38
N ASN A 246 -26.80 3.50 8.01
CA ASN A 246 -26.46 2.92 9.32
C ASN A 246 -26.26 3.96 10.43
N LYS A 247 -26.77 5.19 10.29
CA LYS A 247 -26.48 6.26 11.25
C LYS A 247 -27.12 5.99 12.61
N SER A 248 -28.39 5.61 12.67
CA SER A 248 -29.08 5.23 13.90
C SER A 248 -28.39 4.06 14.60
N LEU A 249 -28.04 3.01 13.83
CA LEU A 249 -27.30 1.85 14.32
C LEU A 249 -25.94 2.24 14.88
N SER A 250 -25.24 3.18 14.23
CA SER A 250 -23.95 3.68 14.68
C SER A 250 -24.06 4.46 15.99
N VAL A 251 -25.09 5.30 16.15
CA VAL A 251 -25.36 6.04 17.40
C VAL A 251 -25.65 5.06 18.54
N LEU A 252 -26.58 4.13 18.34
CA LEU A 252 -26.93 3.11 19.33
C LEU A 252 -25.74 2.20 19.67
N GLY A 253 -24.94 1.83 18.66
CA GLY A 253 -23.71 1.06 18.82
C GLY A 253 -22.64 1.81 19.63
N ARG A 254 -22.56 3.14 19.48
CA ARG A 254 -21.66 4.00 20.27
C ARG A 254 -22.06 4.01 21.75
N ILE A 255 -23.35 4.20 22.06
CA ILE A 255 -23.87 4.15 23.43
C ILE A 255 -23.65 2.76 24.06
N ARG A 256 -23.94 1.69 23.30
CA ARG A 256 -23.68 0.31 23.74
C ARG A 256 -22.21 0.07 24.07
N ARG A 257 -21.28 0.69 23.32
CA ARG A 257 -19.84 0.60 23.60
C ARG A 257 -19.49 1.18 24.97
N TYR A 258 -20.06 2.32 25.36
CA TYR A 258 -19.84 2.88 26.70
C TYR A 258 -20.38 1.98 27.79
N TYR A 259 -21.59 1.44 27.60
CA TYR A 259 -22.13 0.46 28.51
C TYR A 259 -21.16 -0.71 28.68
N VAL A 260 -20.71 -1.35 27.59
CA VAL A 260 -19.76 -2.48 27.65
C VAL A 260 -18.43 -2.09 28.32
N ALA A 261 -17.87 -0.92 28.00
CA ALA A 261 -16.60 -0.45 28.53
C ALA A 261 -16.62 -0.21 30.06
N LEU A 262 -17.76 0.18 30.63
CA LEU A 262 -17.92 0.38 32.08
C LEU A 262 -17.91 -0.94 32.87
N GLY A 263 -18.08 -2.10 32.22
CA GLY A 263 -18.04 -3.42 32.87
C GLY A 263 -19.12 -3.60 33.96
N THR A 264 -18.90 -4.54 34.87
CA THR A 264 -19.81 -4.87 35.99
C THR A 264 -19.28 -4.41 37.36
N GLY A 265 -18.24 -3.59 37.39
CA GLY A 265 -17.57 -3.16 38.63
C GLY A 265 -18.23 -1.99 39.37
N VAL A 266 -19.26 -1.38 38.76
CA VAL A 266 -20.06 -0.28 39.32
C VAL A 266 -21.53 -0.71 39.41
N SER A 267 -22.31 -0.07 40.29
CA SER A 267 -23.73 -0.40 40.41
C SER A 267 -24.48 -0.11 39.10
N PRO A 268 -25.60 -0.81 38.80
CA PRO A 268 -26.39 -0.56 37.60
C PRO A 268 -26.80 0.91 37.44
N ASP A 269 -27.23 1.56 38.52
CA ASP A 269 -27.58 2.98 38.54
C ASP A 269 -26.38 3.88 38.21
N GLN A 270 -25.24 3.66 38.86
CA GLN A 270 -24.00 4.40 38.56
C GLN A 270 -23.55 4.19 37.12
N ARG A 271 -23.74 2.99 36.57
CA ARG A 271 -23.43 2.68 35.18
C ARG A 271 -24.34 3.46 34.23
N PHE A 272 -25.62 3.59 34.56
CA PHE A 272 -26.57 4.36 33.75
C PHE A 272 -26.16 5.84 33.70
N LEU A 273 -25.90 6.45 34.87
CA LEU A 273 -25.46 7.84 34.97
C LEU A 273 -24.08 8.06 34.30
N ALA A 274 -23.14 7.14 34.46
CA ALA A 274 -21.83 7.22 33.82
C ALA A 274 -21.91 7.16 32.28
N ILE A 275 -22.91 6.49 31.71
CA ILE A 275 -23.16 6.51 30.26
C ILE A 275 -23.60 7.92 29.83
N ILE A 276 -24.53 8.55 30.57
CA ILE A 276 -24.97 9.92 30.32
C ILE A 276 -23.74 10.85 30.33
N ASP A 277 -22.94 10.82 31.40
CA ASP A 277 -21.74 11.66 31.52
C ASP A 277 -20.74 11.43 30.39
N THR A 278 -20.55 10.18 30.00
CA THR A 278 -19.60 9.82 28.92
C THR A 278 -20.08 10.31 27.57
N VAL A 279 -21.37 10.16 27.26
CA VAL A 279 -21.97 10.66 26.02
C VAL A 279 -21.93 12.19 25.97
N THR A 280 -22.31 12.87 27.06
CA THR A 280 -22.24 14.33 27.19
C THR A 280 -20.82 14.84 26.93
N ARG A 281 -19.81 14.22 27.57
CA ARG A 281 -18.40 14.59 27.39
C ARG A 281 -17.91 14.38 25.96
N GLU A 282 -18.30 13.28 25.31
CA GLU A 282 -17.94 13.04 23.90
C GLU A 282 -18.53 14.10 22.98
N ILE A 283 -19.80 14.45 23.16
CA ILE A 283 -20.46 15.47 22.32
C ILE A 283 -19.74 16.81 22.46
N ARG A 284 -19.40 17.23 23.68
CA ARG A 284 -18.66 18.48 23.94
C ARG A 284 -17.28 18.52 23.27
N GLN A 285 -16.64 17.36 23.09
CA GLN A 285 -15.32 17.24 22.47
C GLN A 285 -15.39 17.08 20.95
N SER A 286 -16.60 16.93 20.37
CA SER A 286 -16.76 16.68 18.95
C SER A 286 -16.62 17.96 18.12
N ALA A 287 -15.96 17.86 16.97
CA ALA A 287 -15.71 19.01 16.09
C ALA A 287 -16.99 19.61 15.45
N ASN A 288 -18.09 18.84 15.45
CA ASN A 288 -19.37 19.24 14.85
C ASN A 288 -20.38 19.77 15.87
N TYR A 289 -20.01 19.86 17.15
CA TYR A 289 -20.89 20.37 18.20
C TYR A 289 -21.02 21.88 18.13
N THR A 290 -22.27 22.35 18.05
CA THR A 290 -22.59 23.77 18.24
C THR A 290 -23.00 23.96 19.70
N PRO A 291 -22.33 24.82 20.49
CA PRO A 291 -22.63 24.99 21.91
C PRO A 291 -24.09 25.37 22.15
N ILE A 292 -24.79 24.52 22.91
CA ILE A 292 -26.12 24.78 23.48
C ILE A 292 -26.01 24.91 25.00
N PRO A 293 -27.02 25.48 25.69
CA PRO A 293 -27.06 25.51 27.15
C PRO A 293 -26.88 24.12 27.77
N GLU A 294 -26.19 24.06 28.90
CA GLU A 294 -25.82 22.80 29.54
C GLU A 294 -27.05 21.94 29.91
N GLU A 295 -28.08 22.59 30.43
CA GLU A 295 -29.35 21.95 30.80
C GLU A 295 -30.05 21.32 29.57
N GLU A 296 -29.96 21.96 28.40
CA GLU A 296 -30.52 21.44 27.15
C GLU A 296 -29.74 20.24 26.62
N LEU A 297 -28.40 20.31 26.71
CA LEU A 297 -27.54 19.19 26.31
C LEU A 297 -27.80 17.96 27.19
N GLU A 298 -27.84 18.16 28.50
CA GLU A 298 -28.09 17.09 29.46
C GLU A 298 -29.45 16.43 29.21
N LEU A 299 -30.50 17.23 29.01
CA LEU A 299 -31.83 16.74 28.63
C LEU A 299 -31.77 15.87 27.36
N CYS A 300 -31.15 16.36 26.28
CA CYS A 300 -31.05 15.61 25.03
C CYS A 300 -30.31 14.28 25.20
N VAL A 301 -29.22 14.26 25.97
CA VAL A 301 -28.45 13.04 26.22
C VAL A 301 -29.22 12.05 27.08
N GLN A 302 -29.92 12.50 28.12
CA GLN A 302 -30.77 11.64 28.96
C GLN A 302 -31.83 10.94 28.12
N ILE A 303 -32.53 11.66 27.24
CA ILE A 303 -33.55 11.07 26.35
C ILE A 303 -32.92 10.01 25.42
N LEU A 304 -31.74 10.28 24.84
CA LEU A 304 -31.04 9.31 23.97
C LEU A 304 -30.61 8.03 24.71
N VAL A 305 -30.12 8.16 25.95
CA VAL A 305 -29.70 7.01 26.76
C VAL A 305 -30.92 6.18 27.18
N VAL A 306 -32.03 6.83 27.52
CA VAL A 306 -33.31 6.14 27.80
C VAL A 306 -33.83 5.40 26.57
N ASP A 307 -33.75 5.99 25.37
CA ASP A 307 -34.11 5.27 24.14
C ASP A 307 -33.22 4.05 23.88
N ALA A 308 -31.90 4.17 24.07
CA ALA A 308 -30.97 3.03 23.96
C ALA A 308 -31.31 1.91 24.98
N PHE A 309 -31.79 2.28 26.17
CA PHE A 309 -32.30 1.35 27.16
C PHE A 309 -33.58 0.65 26.68
N ILE A 310 -34.57 1.40 26.17
CA ILE A 310 -35.83 0.84 25.66
C ILE A 310 -35.57 -0.14 24.49
N ARG A 311 -34.66 0.20 23.58
CA ARG A 311 -34.26 -0.63 22.43
C ARG A 311 -33.34 -1.81 22.77
N CYS A 312 -33.17 -2.11 24.06
CA CYS A 312 -32.33 -3.20 24.56
C CYS A 312 -30.88 -3.18 24.05
N LYS A 313 -30.36 -1.99 23.74
CA LYS A 313 -28.94 -1.80 23.35
C LYS A 313 -28.04 -1.68 24.57
N ILE A 314 -28.60 -1.28 25.70
CA ILE A 314 -27.97 -1.29 27.02
C ILE A 314 -28.88 -2.00 28.03
N PHE A 315 -28.26 -2.62 29.05
CA PHE A 315 -28.91 -3.45 30.07
C PHE A 315 -29.65 -4.67 29.53
N GLN A 316 -29.75 -5.73 30.34
CA GLN A 316 -30.27 -7.02 29.89
C GLN A 316 -31.80 -7.01 29.79
N ASN A 317 -32.34 -7.73 28.81
CA ASN A 317 -33.78 -7.95 28.70
C ASN A 317 -34.18 -9.18 29.55
N PRO A 318 -35.10 -9.06 30.53
CA PRO A 318 -35.54 -10.18 31.36
C PRO A 318 -36.17 -11.34 30.58
N ALA A 319 -36.73 -11.10 29.38
CA ALA A 319 -37.32 -12.15 28.55
C ALA A 319 -36.30 -13.05 27.84
N GLY A 320 -35.00 -12.75 27.94
CA GLY A 320 -33.97 -13.34 27.08
C GLY A 320 -34.09 -12.83 25.63
N TYR A 321 -33.00 -12.91 24.86
CA TYR A 321 -33.13 -12.81 23.41
C TYR A 321 -33.84 -14.09 22.97
N VAL A 322 -35.15 -14.00 22.68
CA VAL A 322 -35.75 -15.00 21.79
C VAL A 322 -35.16 -14.68 20.43
N ASP A 323 -34.07 -15.35 20.08
CA ASP A 323 -33.59 -15.37 18.71
C ASP A 323 -34.76 -15.88 17.86
N ALA A 324 -35.37 -14.98 17.09
CA ALA A 324 -36.34 -15.31 16.06
C ALA A 324 -35.59 -15.96 14.88
N ASP A 325 -35.02 -17.13 15.12
CA ASP A 325 -34.50 -18.08 14.13
C ASP A 325 -34.79 -19.50 14.65
N SER A 326 -36.09 -19.84 14.64
CA SER A 326 -36.61 -21.22 14.60
C SER A 326 -37.53 -21.36 13.40
#